data_AF-A0A843FZG8-F1
#
_entry.id   AF-A0A843FZG8-F1
#
_cell.length_a   1.000
_cell.length_b   1.000
_cell.length_c   1.000
_cell.angle_alpha   90.00
_cell.angle_beta   90.00
_cell.angle_gamma   90.00
#
_symmetry.space_group_name_H-M   'P 1'
#
loop_
_entity.id
_entity.type
_entity.pdbx_description
1 polymer ?
#
loop_
_entity_poly.entity_id
_entity_poly.type
_entity_poly.pdbx_seq_one_letter_code
_entity_poly.pdbx_strand_id
1 'polypeptide(L)'
;MYSQEGTKYQIIINFETEGIVEKSDVIGAIFGQTEGLLGEELDLRDLQRSGRVGRIDVKTASKGGNTKGEIVIHSSLDKAETALLAASIETIERVGPCASQFRVAKIEDSRIEKRKKLIDRAKEILIMSFDEGLIDTNDLIDDVRQHSRIEKMVELGEEKVPAGPNVMDSDAIIVVEGRADVINLLKYGIKNAVAVEGTNIPQTIVDLCRTKTATAFVDGDRGGDL
;
A
#
# COMPACT_ATOMS: atom_id res chain seq x y z
N MET A 1 -6.99 -19.19 -18.34
CA MET A 1 -7.13 -18.66 -16.97
C MET A 1 -8.28 -17.67 -16.99
N TYR A 2 -9.44 -18.03 -16.44
CA TYR A 2 -10.58 -17.11 -16.36
C TYR A 2 -10.25 -16.01 -15.36
N SER A 3 -9.96 -14.80 -15.84
CA SER A 3 -10.02 -13.62 -14.98
C SER A 3 -11.48 -13.39 -14.62
N GLN A 4 -11.82 -13.53 -13.35
CA GLN A 4 -13.09 -13.03 -12.81
C GLN A 4 -13.08 -11.51 -12.93
N GLU A 5 -13.74 -10.98 -13.97
CA GLU A 5 -14.02 -9.55 -14.09
C GLU A 5 -14.82 -9.11 -12.86
N GLY A 6 -14.23 -8.25 -12.03
CA GLY A 6 -14.90 -7.64 -10.87
C GLY A 6 -14.28 -7.94 -9.50
N THR A 7 -13.37 -8.91 -9.38
CA THR A 7 -12.70 -9.15 -8.09
C THR A 7 -11.83 -7.96 -7.69
N LYS A 8 -12.07 -7.40 -6.51
CA LYS A 8 -11.28 -6.31 -5.93
C LYS A 8 -10.24 -6.87 -4.97
N TYR A 9 -10.65 -7.79 -4.10
CA TYR A 9 -9.84 -8.33 -3.02
C TYR A 9 -9.72 -9.84 -3.08
N GLN A 10 -8.61 -10.36 -2.56
CA GLN A 10 -8.35 -11.78 -2.37
C GLN A 10 -8.01 -12.02 -0.90
N ILE A 11 -8.83 -12.80 -0.21
CA ILE A 11 -8.63 -13.21 1.18
C ILE A 11 -7.89 -14.54 1.18
N ILE A 12 -6.80 -14.63 1.92
CA ILE A 12 -6.03 -15.86 2.11
C ILE A 12 -6.05 -16.21 3.60
N ILE A 13 -6.54 -17.41 3.90
CA ILE A 13 -6.75 -17.91 5.27
C ILE A 13 -6.03 -19.26 5.37
N ASN A 14 -5.26 -19.42 6.42
CA ASN A 14 -4.65 -20.71 6.76
C ASN A 14 -5.46 -21.36 7.87
N PHE A 15 -5.57 -22.68 7.84
CA PHE A 15 -6.20 -23.42 8.93
C PHE A 15 -5.44 -24.70 9.27
N GLU A 16 -5.60 -25.11 10.52
CA GLU A 16 -5.08 -26.37 11.05
C GLU A 16 -6.20 -27.07 11.83
N THR A 17 -6.34 -28.37 11.61
CA THR A 17 -7.39 -29.22 12.17
C THR A 17 -6.79 -30.45 12.83
N GLU A 18 -7.24 -30.75 14.04
CA GLU A 18 -6.90 -31.93 14.81
C GLU A 18 -7.73 -33.13 14.34
N GLY A 19 -7.43 -33.60 13.14
CA GLY A 19 -8.09 -34.72 12.49
C GLY A 19 -7.96 -34.66 10.97
N ILE A 20 -8.36 -35.75 10.32
CA ILE A 20 -8.39 -35.84 8.86
C ILE A 20 -9.73 -35.29 8.39
N VAL A 21 -9.70 -34.19 7.65
CA VAL A 21 -10.90 -33.57 7.07
C VAL A 21 -10.76 -33.39 5.56
N GLU A 22 -11.88 -33.48 4.85
CA GLU A 22 -11.93 -33.27 3.41
C GLU A 22 -12.27 -31.81 3.06
N LYS A 23 -12.07 -31.47 1.79
CA LYS A 23 -12.44 -30.15 1.25
C LYS A 23 -13.92 -29.82 1.49
N SER A 24 -14.82 -30.80 1.36
CA SER A 24 -16.25 -30.63 1.59
C SER A 24 -16.57 -30.25 3.03
N ASP A 25 -15.85 -30.81 4.00
CA ASP A 25 -16.06 -30.53 5.43
C ASP A 25 -15.69 -29.09 5.75
N VAL A 26 -14.56 -28.61 5.21
CA VAL A 26 -14.10 -27.24 5.39
C VAL A 26 -15.10 -26.25 4.78
N ILE A 27 -15.58 -26.52 3.56
CA ILE A 27 -16.60 -25.69 2.92
C ILE A 27 -17.89 -25.69 3.75
N GLY A 28 -18.31 -26.85 4.23
CA GLY A 28 -19.48 -26.99 5.09
C GLY A 28 -19.37 -26.19 6.38
N ALA A 29 -18.20 -26.20 7.02
CA ALA A 29 -17.92 -25.41 8.22
C ALA A 29 -17.95 -23.91 7.93
N ILE A 30 -17.35 -23.46 6.82
CA ILE A 30 -17.38 -22.05 6.41
C ILE A 30 -18.81 -21.57 6.25
N PHE A 31 -19.63 -22.24 5.44
CA PHE A 31 -21.01 -21.80 5.23
C PHE A 31 -21.86 -21.95 6.50
N GLY A 32 -21.71 -23.04 7.25
CA GLY A 32 -22.56 -23.32 8.39
C GLY A 32 -22.30 -22.43 9.60
N GLN A 33 -21.03 -22.17 9.95
CA GLN A 33 -20.69 -21.39 11.14
C GLN A 33 -20.64 -19.89 10.90
N THR A 34 -20.60 -19.43 9.65
CA THR A 34 -20.69 -18.00 9.33
C THR A 34 -22.12 -17.51 9.08
N GLU A 35 -23.06 -18.44 8.85
CA GLU A 35 -24.47 -18.13 8.64
C GLU A 35 -25.07 -17.42 9.87
N GLY A 36 -25.73 -16.28 9.62
CA GLY A 36 -26.36 -15.47 10.67
C GLY A 36 -25.42 -14.58 11.49
N LEU A 37 -24.09 -14.66 11.33
CA LEU A 37 -23.15 -13.80 12.07
C LEU A 37 -23.05 -12.37 11.52
N LEU A 38 -23.23 -12.21 10.20
CA LEU A 38 -22.92 -10.96 9.50
C LEU A 38 -24.17 -10.18 9.01
N GLY A 39 -25.37 -10.67 9.31
CA GLY A 39 -26.62 -10.15 8.77
C GLY A 39 -26.92 -10.65 7.34
N GLU A 40 -28.14 -10.40 6.86
CA GLU A 40 -28.62 -10.94 5.58
C GLU A 40 -27.83 -10.42 4.36
N GLU A 41 -27.36 -9.17 4.39
CA GLU A 41 -26.63 -8.57 3.25
C GLU A 41 -25.22 -9.14 3.04
N LEU A 42 -24.67 -9.78 4.07
CA LEU A 42 -23.34 -10.39 4.06
C LEU A 42 -23.39 -11.91 4.22
N ASP A 43 -24.56 -12.52 3.99
CA ASP A 43 -24.68 -13.97 3.94
C ASP A 43 -23.81 -14.54 2.81
N LEU A 44 -22.95 -15.49 3.15
CA LEU A 44 -21.95 -16.05 2.23
C LEU A 44 -22.58 -16.75 1.02
N ARG A 45 -23.77 -17.36 1.17
CA ARG A 45 -24.47 -18.03 0.06
C ARG A 45 -25.06 -16.99 -0.89
N ASP A 46 -25.67 -15.94 -0.36
CA ASP A 46 -26.22 -14.85 -1.16
C ASP A 46 -25.14 -14.03 -1.85
N LEU A 47 -24.03 -13.77 -1.17
CA LEU A 47 -22.85 -13.14 -1.75
C LEU A 47 -22.25 -13.96 -2.89
N GLN A 48 -22.21 -15.29 -2.75
CA GLN A 48 -21.75 -16.16 -3.83
C GLN A 48 -22.73 -16.23 -5.00
N ARG A 49 -24.05 -16.30 -4.72
CA ARG A 49 -25.11 -16.32 -5.74
C ARG A 49 -25.18 -15.01 -6.54
N SER A 50 -24.99 -13.87 -5.87
CA SER A 50 -24.94 -12.55 -6.50
C SER A 50 -23.62 -12.26 -7.21
N GLY A 51 -22.60 -13.12 -7.08
CA GLY A 51 -21.28 -12.93 -7.67
C GLY A 51 -20.41 -11.88 -6.96
N ARG A 52 -20.85 -11.39 -5.79
CA ARG A 52 -20.06 -10.48 -4.95
C ARG A 52 -18.87 -11.21 -4.30
N VAL A 53 -19.04 -12.50 -4.01
CA VAL A 53 -17.97 -13.41 -3.56
C VAL A 53 -17.80 -14.52 -4.57
N GLY A 54 -16.55 -14.87 -4.87
CA GLY A 54 -16.18 -15.91 -5.81
C GLY A 54 -16.33 -17.32 -5.25
N ARG A 55 -15.69 -18.28 -5.93
CA ARG A 55 -15.57 -19.64 -5.41
C ARG A 55 -14.59 -19.65 -4.24
N ILE A 56 -14.88 -20.49 -3.26
CA ILE A 56 -14.01 -20.74 -2.11
C ILE A 56 -13.07 -21.87 -2.50
N ASP A 57 -11.81 -21.52 -2.76
CA ASP A 57 -10.78 -22.48 -3.14
C ASP A 57 -10.07 -22.98 -1.90
N VAL A 58 -10.32 -24.24 -1.55
CA VAL A 58 -9.69 -24.91 -0.41
C VAL A 58 -8.65 -25.90 -0.92
N LYS A 59 -7.44 -25.80 -0.38
CA LYS A 59 -6.38 -26.81 -0.51
C LYS A 59 -6.14 -27.43 0.85
N THR A 60 -6.09 -28.76 0.91
CA THR A 60 -5.86 -29.50 2.15
C THR A 60 -4.68 -30.46 1.98
N ALA A 61 -3.90 -30.62 3.04
CA ALA A 61 -2.82 -31.60 3.14
C ALA A 61 -2.89 -32.25 4.52
N SER A 62 -3.06 -33.57 4.54
CA SER A 62 -3.17 -34.35 5.77
C SER A 62 -1.87 -35.10 6.02
N LYS A 63 -1.29 -34.95 7.22
CA LYS A 63 -0.08 -35.65 7.64
C LYS A 63 -0.13 -35.96 9.13
N GLY A 64 0.11 -37.23 9.49
CA GLY A 64 0.20 -37.63 10.90
C GLY A 64 -1.09 -37.48 11.69
N GLY A 65 -2.26 -37.60 11.05
CA GLY A 65 -3.56 -37.48 11.71
C GLY A 65 -4.12 -36.06 11.78
N ASN A 66 -3.32 -35.03 11.44
CA ASN A 66 -3.77 -33.65 11.37
C ASN A 66 -3.88 -33.17 9.91
N THR A 67 -4.76 -32.21 9.67
CA THR A 67 -4.92 -31.56 8.37
C THR A 67 -4.52 -30.10 8.47
N LYS A 68 -3.68 -29.64 7.55
CA LYS A 68 -3.42 -28.22 7.32
C LYS A 68 -3.96 -27.82 5.97
N GLY A 69 -4.39 -26.58 5.83
CA GLY A 69 -4.87 -26.10 4.56
C GLY A 69 -4.83 -24.60 4.38
N GLU A 70 -5.04 -24.21 3.14
CA GLU A 70 -5.12 -22.83 2.67
C GLU A 70 -6.47 -22.65 1.99
N ILE A 71 -7.12 -21.55 2.32
CA ILE A 71 -8.39 -21.11 1.75
C ILE A 71 -8.15 -19.79 1.04
N VAL A 72 -8.60 -19.72 -0.21
CA VAL A 72 -8.55 -18.51 -1.03
C VAL A 72 -9.96 -18.12 -1.43
N ILE A 73 -10.33 -16.88 -1.12
CA ILE A 73 -11.65 -16.32 -1.45
C ILE A 73 -11.46 -15.01 -2.20
N HIS A 74 -12.07 -14.93 -3.37
CA HIS A 74 -12.09 -13.72 -4.19
C HIS A 74 -13.35 -12.92 -3.87
N SER A 75 -13.23 -11.61 -3.69
CA SER A 75 -14.33 -10.72 -3.29
C SER A 75 -14.34 -9.44 -4.12
N SER A 76 -15.53 -8.99 -4.53
CA SER A 76 -15.77 -7.67 -5.13
C SER A 76 -16.41 -6.66 -4.15
N LEU A 77 -16.55 -7.06 -2.88
CA LEU A 77 -17.03 -6.24 -1.77
C LEU A 77 -16.14 -5.03 -1.51
N ASP A 78 -16.60 -4.12 -0.64
CA ASP A 78 -15.73 -3.06 -0.15
C ASP A 78 -14.68 -3.58 0.86
N LYS A 79 -13.81 -2.68 1.33
CA LYS A 79 -12.71 -3.05 2.22
C LYS A 79 -13.20 -3.51 3.60
N ALA A 80 -14.25 -2.88 4.13
CA ALA A 80 -14.78 -3.18 5.46
C ALA A 80 -15.57 -4.49 5.45
N GLU A 81 -16.44 -4.66 4.46
CA GLU A 81 -17.20 -5.89 4.22
C GLU A 81 -16.26 -7.10 3.99
N THR A 82 -15.20 -6.92 3.19
CA THR A 82 -14.20 -7.98 2.95
C THR A 82 -13.46 -8.36 4.24
N ALA A 83 -13.08 -7.37 5.06
CA ALA A 83 -12.41 -7.64 6.34
C ALA A 83 -13.34 -8.33 7.33
N LEU A 84 -14.61 -7.93 7.39
CA LEU A 84 -15.63 -8.54 8.24
C LEU A 84 -15.90 -10.00 7.83
N LEU A 85 -15.97 -10.28 6.53
CA LEU A 85 -16.07 -11.64 6.00
C LEU A 85 -14.85 -12.49 6.37
N ALA A 86 -13.64 -11.93 6.26
CA ALA A 86 -12.43 -12.64 6.66
C ALA A 86 -12.44 -12.98 8.15
N ALA A 87 -12.85 -12.02 8.99
CA ALA A 87 -12.95 -12.18 10.44
C ALA A 87 -14.00 -13.24 10.84
N SER A 88 -15.15 -13.32 10.17
CA SER A 88 -16.15 -14.34 10.48
C SER A 88 -15.67 -15.76 10.16
N ILE A 89 -14.83 -15.93 9.13
CA ILE A 89 -14.23 -17.23 8.84
C ILE A 89 -13.16 -17.58 9.88
N GLU A 90 -12.47 -16.58 10.43
CA GLU A 90 -11.50 -16.78 11.50
C GLU A 90 -12.13 -17.26 12.82
N THR A 91 -13.42 -16.98 13.06
CA THR A 91 -14.14 -17.47 14.24
C THR A 91 -14.57 -18.93 14.17
N ILE A 92 -14.29 -19.64 13.07
CA ILE A 92 -14.64 -21.06 12.94
C ILE A 92 -13.74 -21.88 13.86
N GLU A 93 -14.34 -22.62 14.79
CA GLU A 93 -13.61 -23.43 15.78
C GLU A 93 -13.60 -24.93 15.44
N ARG A 94 -14.44 -25.36 14.48
CA ARG A 94 -14.62 -26.78 14.17
C ARG A 94 -14.81 -27.03 12.68
N VAL A 95 -14.26 -28.12 12.19
CA VAL A 95 -14.51 -28.65 10.84
C VAL A 95 -14.95 -30.10 10.97
N GLY A 96 -16.20 -30.38 10.60
CA GLY A 96 -16.84 -31.67 10.86
C GLY A 96 -16.82 -31.98 12.37
N PRO A 97 -16.36 -33.16 12.81
CA PRO A 97 -16.23 -33.47 14.23
C PRO A 97 -14.98 -32.87 14.88
N CYS A 98 -14.00 -32.41 14.11
CA CYS A 98 -12.66 -32.04 14.58
C CYS A 98 -12.56 -30.57 15.03
N ALA A 99 -11.67 -30.31 16.00
CA ALA A 99 -11.31 -28.95 16.39
C ALA A 99 -10.37 -28.34 15.35
N SER A 100 -10.58 -27.06 15.06
CA SER A 100 -9.87 -26.34 14.01
C SER A 100 -9.53 -24.92 14.45
N GLN A 101 -8.38 -24.42 14.00
CA GLN A 101 -8.00 -23.03 14.13
C GLN A 101 -7.80 -22.42 12.74
N PHE A 102 -8.53 -21.35 12.46
CA PHE A 102 -8.38 -20.54 11.26
C PHE A 102 -7.60 -19.27 11.60
N ARG A 103 -6.81 -18.77 10.66
CA ARG A 103 -6.10 -17.49 10.77
C ARG A 103 -6.07 -16.77 9.43
N VAL A 104 -6.48 -15.50 9.41
CA VAL A 104 -6.37 -14.67 8.21
C VAL A 104 -4.90 -14.36 7.98
N ALA A 105 -4.34 -14.87 6.88
CA ALA A 105 -2.92 -14.69 6.55
C ALA A 105 -2.69 -13.31 5.91
N LYS A 106 -3.53 -12.94 4.93
CA LYS A 106 -3.51 -11.63 4.28
C LYS A 106 -4.79 -11.38 3.48
N ILE A 107 -5.08 -10.10 3.24
CA ILE A 107 -6.08 -9.64 2.26
C ILE A 107 -5.34 -8.80 1.22
N GLU A 108 -5.35 -9.25 -0.03
CA GLU A 108 -4.67 -8.59 -1.15
C GLU A 108 -5.65 -7.80 -2.01
N ASP A 109 -5.27 -6.58 -2.41
CA ASP A 109 -6.02 -5.81 -3.39
C ASP A 109 -5.42 -6.05 -4.79
N SER A 110 -6.19 -6.75 -5.62
CA SER A 110 -5.80 -7.11 -6.99
C SER A 110 -5.51 -5.90 -7.88
N ARG A 111 -6.00 -4.71 -7.51
CA ARG A 111 -5.76 -3.46 -8.26
C ARG A 111 -4.35 -2.94 -8.05
N ILE A 112 -3.70 -3.26 -6.93
CA ILE A 112 -2.33 -2.78 -6.64
C ILE A 112 -1.34 -3.42 -7.61
N GLU A 113 -1.41 -4.74 -7.79
CA GLU A 113 -0.53 -5.44 -8.75
C GLU A 113 -0.82 -5.03 -10.20
N LYS A 114 -2.11 -4.90 -10.57
CA LYS A 114 -2.50 -4.44 -11.91
C LYS A 114 -1.98 -3.03 -12.19
N ARG A 115 -2.09 -2.11 -11.22
CA ARG A 115 -1.53 -0.75 -11.34
C ARG A 115 -0.02 -0.78 -11.54
N LYS A 116 0.70 -1.61 -10.77
CA LYS A 116 2.15 -1.75 -10.93
C LYS A 116 2.52 -2.24 -12.34
N LYS A 117 1.87 -3.30 -12.81
CA LYS A 117 2.05 -3.82 -14.18
C LYS A 117 1.68 -2.79 -15.26
N LEU A 118 0.63 -2.02 -15.04
CA LEU A 118 0.21 -0.96 -15.96
C LEU A 118 1.28 0.14 -16.06
N ILE A 119 1.81 0.58 -14.92
CA ILE A 119 2.90 1.57 -14.88
C ILE A 119 4.14 1.02 -15.59
N ASP A 120 4.55 -0.21 -15.29
CA ASP A 120 5.74 -0.80 -15.92
C ASP A 120 5.54 -0.98 -17.43
N ARG A 121 4.35 -1.39 -17.87
CA ARG A 121 4.02 -1.46 -19.31
C ARG A 121 3.98 -0.09 -19.98
N ALA A 122 3.48 0.94 -19.29
CA ALA A 122 3.49 2.31 -19.82
C ALA A 122 4.93 2.81 -20.02
N LYS A 123 5.85 2.49 -19.09
CA LYS A 123 7.29 2.80 -19.26
C LYS A 123 7.88 2.11 -20.49
N GLU A 124 7.58 0.83 -20.69
CA GLU A 124 8.04 0.10 -21.87
C GLU A 124 7.52 0.72 -23.16
N ILE A 125 6.23 1.07 -23.23
CA ILE A 125 5.62 1.72 -24.40
C ILE A 125 6.30 3.07 -24.66
N LEU A 126 6.57 3.87 -23.61
CA LEU A 126 7.28 5.14 -23.76
C LEU A 126 8.69 4.95 -24.36
N ILE A 127 9.43 3.92 -23.93
CA ILE A 127 10.76 3.64 -24.49
C ILE A 127 10.64 3.21 -25.96
N MET A 128 9.65 2.38 -26.31
CA MET A 128 9.49 1.83 -27.66
C MET A 128 8.90 2.83 -28.67
N SER A 129 8.00 3.71 -28.25
CA SER A 129 7.26 4.61 -29.15
C SER A 129 8.00 5.89 -29.51
N PHE A 130 9.13 6.19 -28.85
CA PHE A 130 9.91 7.41 -29.06
C PHE A 130 11.32 7.18 -29.62
N ASP A 131 11.58 5.98 -30.17
CA ASP A 131 12.81 5.67 -30.93
C ASP A 131 12.82 6.33 -32.34
N GLU A 132 11.75 7.00 -32.75
CA GLU A 132 11.68 7.82 -33.96
C GLU A 132 11.30 9.27 -33.64
N GLY A 133 12.29 10.06 -33.27
CA GLY A 133 12.30 11.51 -33.54
C GLY A 133 11.71 12.42 -32.48
N LEU A 134 12.63 13.14 -31.80
CA LEU A 134 12.49 14.53 -31.34
C LEU A 134 11.18 14.88 -30.60
N ILE A 135 11.04 14.42 -29.36
CA ILE A 135 10.29 15.18 -28.35
C ILE A 135 11.15 15.28 -27.08
N ASP A 136 11.30 16.50 -26.59
CA ASP A 136 12.17 16.88 -25.48
C ASP A 136 11.83 16.04 -24.25
N THR A 137 12.74 15.11 -23.94
CA THR A 137 12.51 13.94 -23.08
C THR A 137 12.42 14.30 -21.60
N ASN A 138 12.65 15.57 -21.23
CA ASN A 138 12.70 16.02 -19.85
C ASN A 138 11.31 16.24 -19.24
N ASP A 139 10.33 16.74 -20.00
CA ASP A 139 9.00 17.07 -19.45
C ASP A 139 8.16 15.81 -19.15
N LEU A 140 8.24 14.75 -19.97
CA LEU A 140 7.48 13.51 -19.76
C LEU A 140 8.06 12.60 -18.66
N ILE A 141 9.36 12.69 -18.41
CA ILE A 141 10.02 11.94 -17.34
C ILE A 141 9.63 12.49 -15.97
N ASP A 142 9.37 13.79 -15.85
CA ASP A 142 8.98 14.42 -14.60
C ASP A 142 7.56 14.03 -14.15
N ASP A 143 6.59 13.93 -15.06
CA ASP A 143 5.22 13.50 -14.73
C ASP A 143 5.13 12.03 -14.24
N VAL A 144 5.96 11.15 -14.80
CA VAL A 144 6.04 9.74 -14.39
C VAL A 144 6.86 9.57 -13.10
N ARG A 145 7.86 10.43 -12.84
CA ARG A 145 8.63 10.45 -11.59
C ARG A 145 7.81 10.99 -10.42
N GLN A 146 6.92 11.95 -10.64
CA GLN A 146 6.07 12.55 -9.60
C GLN A 146 5.12 11.53 -8.94
N HIS A 147 4.72 10.47 -9.64
CA HIS A 147 3.83 9.44 -9.07
C HIS A 147 4.56 8.34 -8.26
N SER A 148 5.90 8.27 -8.30
CA SER A 148 6.68 7.19 -7.67
C SER A 148 7.66 7.62 -6.58
N ARG A 149 7.85 8.92 -6.31
CA ARG A 149 8.79 9.39 -5.27
C ARG A 149 8.17 10.50 -4.44
N ILE A 150 7.38 10.12 -3.45
CA ILE A 150 7.29 10.92 -2.23
C ILE A 150 8.24 10.26 -1.24
N GLU A 151 9.53 10.57 -1.38
CA GLU A 151 10.43 10.38 -0.25
C GLU A 151 9.97 11.33 0.87
N LYS A 152 9.83 10.80 2.08
CA LYS A 152 9.25 11.54 3.19
C LYS A 152 10.23 12.63 3.63
N MET A 153 9.68 13.83 3.80
CA MET A 153 10.30 14.92 4.55
C MET A 153 10.72 14.41 5.94
N VAL A 154 11.87 14.86 6.40
CA VAL A 154 12.44 14.53 7.72
C VAL A 154 12.47 15.79 8.59
N GLU A 155 12.64 15.60 9.89
CA GLU A 155 12.82 16.70 10.87
C GLU A 155 14.27 16.65 11.37
N LEU A 156 14.96 17.79 11.38
CA LEU A 156 16.36 17.90 11.80
C LEU A 156 16.52 18.71 13.09
N GLY A 157 17.51 18.30 13.91
CA GLY A 157 17.87 18.98 15.15
C GLY A 157 16.84 18.87 16.26
N GLU A 158 17.14 19.49 17.40
CA GLU A 158 16.20 19.56 18.54
C GLU A 158 14.98 20.44 18.23
N GLU A 159 15.15 21.38 17.30
CA GLU A 159 14.13 22.31 16.82
C GLU A 159 13.17 21.68 15.79
N LYS A 160 13.42 20.42 15.39
CA LYS A 160 12.59 19.63 14.45
C LYS A 160 12.30 20.33 13.13
N VAL A 161 13.35 20.89 12.55
CA VAL A 161 13.28 21.71 11.36
C VAL A 161 12.90 20.87 10.13
N PRO A 162 11.89 21.24 9.34
CA PRO A 162 11.48 20.48 8.16
C PRO A 162 12.59 20.44 7.10
N ALA A 163 12.92 19.25 6.63
CA ALA A 163 14.04 19.04 5.72
C ALA A 163 13.78 17.91 4.72
N GLY A 164 14.47 17.99 3.58
CA GLY A 164 14.61 16.88 2.66
C GLY A 164 15.54 15.80 3.22
N PRO A 165 15.39 14.53 2.78
CA PRO A 165 16.11 13.40 3.36
C PRO A 165 17.63 13.47 3.15
N ASN A 166 18.11 14.24 2.17
CA ASN A 166 19.53 14.28 1.80
C ASN A 166 20.27 15.51 2.37
N VAL A 167 19.63 16.33 3.21
CA VAL A 167 20.25 17.56 3.75
C VAL A 167 21.55 17.27 4.52
N MET A 168 21.59 16.18 5.28
CA MET A 168 22.78 15.81 6.06
C MET A 168 23.93 15.31 5.19
N ASP A 169 23.63 14.57 4.12
CA ASP A 169 24.62 13.93 3.25
C ASP A 169 25.10 14.84 2.11
N SER A 170 24.39 15.94 1.83
CA SER A 170 24.72 16.84 0.73
C SER A 170 25.75 17.90 1.14
N ASP A 171 26.70 18.20 0.26
CA ASP A 171 27.70 19.27 0.45
C ASP A 171 27.11 20.69 0.26
N ALA A 172 25.95 20.77 -0.40
CA ALA A 172 25.20 21.99 -0.63
C ALA A 172 23.73 21.81 -0.23
N ILE A 173 23.12 22.88 0.27
CA ILE A 173 21.74 22.91 0.77
C ILE A 173 20.98 24.11 0.23
N ILE A 174 19.66 23.96 0.11
CA ILE A 174 18.75 25.05 -0.24
C ILE A 174 17.95 25.42 0.99
N VAL A 175 18.02 26.69 1.40
CA VAL A 175 17.30 27.22 2.56
C VAL A 175 16.04 27.91 2.05
N VAL A 176 14.88 27.48 2.52
CA VAL A 176 13.56 28.01 2.15
C VAL A 176 12.82 28.53 3.37
N GLU A 177 11.78 29.33 3.17
CA GLU A 177 11.02 29.94 4.27
C GLU A 177 10.19 28.91 5.02
N GLY A 178 9.41 28.10 4.29
CA GLY A 178 8.39 27.25 4.87
C GLY A 178 8.49 25.77 4.49
N ARG A 179 7.80 24.97 5.29
CA ARG A 179 7.56 23.54 5.01
C ARG A 179 6.90 23.30 3.65
N ALA A 180 6.03 24.21 3.21
CA ALA A 180 5.36 24.10 1.92
C ALA A 180 6.38 24.07 0.77
N ASP A 181 7.43 24.88 0.88
CA ASP A 181 8.48 25.00 -0.13
C ASP A 181 9.35 23.74 -0.15
N VAL A 182 9.69 23.19 1.02
CA VAL A 182 10.39 21.90 1.12
C VAL A 182 9.57 20.80 0.44
N ILE A 183 8.27 20.73 0.70
CA ILE A 183 7.38 19.75 0.07
C ILE A 183 7.32 19.97 -1.45
N ASN A 184 7.27 21.22 -1.90
CA ASN A 184 7.24 21.56 -3.31
C ASN A 184 8.54 21.12 -4.01
N LEU A 185 9.70 21.48 -3.46
CA LEU A 185 11.01 21.09 -3.96
C LEU A 185 11.17 19.56 -3.99
N LEU A 186 10.69 18.85 -2.96
CA LEU A 186 10.69 17.39 -2.94
C LEU A 186 9.85 16.78 -4.06
N LYS A 187 8.69 17.37 -4.42
CA LYS A 187 7.88 16.93 -5.57
C LYS A 187 8.64 17.06 -6.89
N TYR A 188 9.53 18.04 -7.00
CA TYR A 188 10.41 18.23 -8.16
C TYR A 188 11.77 17.51 -8.03
N GLY A 189 11.91 16.61 -7.05
CA GLY A 189 13.10 15.76 -6.89
C GLY A 189 14.30 16.44 -6.23
N ILE A 190 14.13 17.65 -5.69
CA ILE A 190 15.15 18.39 -4.95
C ILE A 190 15.09 17.96 -3.48
N LYS A 191 16.13 17.28 -3.00
CA LYS A 191 16.13 16.53 -1.72
C LYS A 191 16.97 17.13 -0.60
N ASN A 192 17.68 18.22 -0.89
CA ASN A 192 18.60 18.91 0.01
C ASN A 192 18.04 20.27 0.47
N ALA A 193 16.71 20.43 0.45
CA ALA A 193 16.03 21.63 0.92
C ALA A 193 15.75 21.57 2.43
N VAL A 194 15.86 22.70 3.13
CA VAL A 194 15.57 22.83 4.56
C VAL A 194 14.81 24.14 4.82
N ALA A 195 13.75 24.08 5.62
CA ALA A 195 12.92 25.24 5.95
C ALA A 195 13.43 25.97 7.19
N VAL A 196 13.31 27.29 7.27
CA VAL A 196 13.65 28.05 8.50
C VAL A 196 12.47 28.06 9.48
N GLU A 197 11.22 28.05 8.98
CA GLU A 197 9.97 28.14 9.73
C GLU A 197 9.91 29.26 10.79
N GLY A 198 9.32 30.39 10.42
CA GLY A 198 9.03 31.50 11.34
C GLY A 198 10.04 32.65 11.23
N THR A 199 10.06 33.54 12.22
CA THR A 199 10.80 34.82 12.15
C THR A 199 12.22 34.75 12.70
N ASN A 200 12.58 33.68 13.41
CA ASN A 200 13.93 33.49 13.98
C ASN A 200 14.61 32.31 13.30
N ILE A 201 15.90 32.45 12.99
CA ILE A 201 16.68 31.39 12.35
C ILE A 201 17.06 30.32 13.39
N PRO A 202 16.62 29.06 13.24
CA PRO A 202 16.97 27.97 14.14
C PRO A 202 18.49 27.71 14.19
N GLN A 203 19.02 27.32 15.35
CA GLN A 203 20.46 27.02 15.49
C GLN A 203 20.89 25.87 14.57
N THR A 204 19.99 24.92 14.35
CA THR A 204 20.18 23.80 13.40
C THR A 204 20.51 24.29 11.98
N ILE A 205 19.84 25.36 11.52
CA ILE A 205 20.11 25.98 10.20
C ILE A 205 21.48 26.68 10.21
N VAL A 206 21.79 27.41 11.27
CA VAL A 206 23.07 28.12 11.41
C VAL A 206 24.25 27.15 11.31
N ASP A 207 24.15 26.00 11.96
CA ASP A 207 25.22 24.99 11.96
C ASP A 207 25.36 24.30 10.58
N LEU A 208 24.25 24.06 9.90
CA LEU A 208 24.24 23.56 8.52
C LEU A 208 24.91 24.57 7.57
N CYS A 209 24.57 25.85 7.64
CA CYS A 209 25.13 26.89 6.78
C CYS A 209 26.63 27.16 7.03
N ARG A 210 27.16 26.80 8.20
CA ARG A 210 28.60 26.88 8.50
C ARG A 210 29.42 25.77 7.86
N THR A 211 28.79 24.62 7.63
CA THR A 211 29.47 23.39 7.20
C THR A 211 29.20 23.06 5.73
N LYS A 212 28.13 23.62 5.14
CA LYS A 212 27.65 23.33 3.80
C LYS A 212 27.48 24.61 2.99
N THR A 213 27.54 24.49 1.67
CA THR A 213 27.25 25.62 0.78
C THR A 213 25.73 25.88 0.79
N ALA A 214 25.30 27.02 1.32
CA ALA A 214 23.88 27.35 1.45
C ALA A 214 23.43 28.32 0.35
N THR A 215 22.31 28.01 -0.31
CA THR A 215 21.60 28.90 -1.23
C THR A 215 20.26 29.26 -0.62
N ALA A 216 20.01 30.54 -0.36
CA ALA A 216 18.69 31.01 0.04
C ALA A 216 17.76 31.06 -1.17
N PHE A 217 16.59 30.44 -1.05
CA PHE A 217 15.55 30.40 -2.06
C PHE A 217 14.25 30.88 -1.40
N VAL A 218 14.09 32.21 -1.42
CA VAL A 218 13.04 32.97 -0.73
C VAL A 218 12.04 33.54 -1.73
N ASP A 219 10.86 33.90 -1.25
CA ASP A 219 9.85 34.50 -2.09
C ASP A 219 10.30 35.90 -2.55
N GLY A 220 10.00 36.25 -3.81
CA GLY A 220 10.39 37.54 -4.40
C GLY A 220 9.55 38.72 -3.93
N ASP A 221 9.08 38.68 -2.68
CA ASP A 221 8.27 39.71 -2.06
C ASP A 221 9.02 40.39 -0.92
N ARG A 222 8.35 41.37 -0.29
CA ARG A 222 8.97 42.17 0.77
C ARG A 222 9.31 41.34 2.03
N GLY A 223 8.69 40.17 2.20
CA GLY A 223 8.98 39.24 3.29
C GLY A 223 10.30 38.49 3.07
N GLY A 224 10.57 38.06 1.83
CA GLY A 224 11.80 37.34 1.50
C GLY A 224 13.07 38.21 1.43
N ASP A 225 12.93 39.52 1.21
CA ASP A 225 14.05 40.48 1.23
C ASP A 225 14.55 40.85 2.65
N LEU A 226 13.83 40.47 3.71
CA LEU A 226 14.10 40.81 5.12
C LEU A 226 14.87 39.70 5.85
#